data_AF-A0A9P0FTH8-F1
#
_entry.id   AF-A0A9P0FTH8-F1
#
_cell.length_a   1.000
_cell.length_b   1.000
_cell.length_c   1.000
_cell.angle_alpha   90.00
_cell.angle_beta   90.00
_cell.angle_gamma   90.00
#
_symmetry.space_group_name_H-M   'P 1'
#
loop_
_entity.id
_entity.type
_entity.pdbx_description
1 polymer ?
#
loop_
_entity_poly.entity_id
_entity_poly.type
_entity_poly.pdbx_seq_one_letter_code
_entity_poly.pdbx_strand_id
1 'polypeptide(L)'
;MYFALLLLVLNCASGAIILYNPTPDNEENFKTSTDIVEENIEYEEHYTNMNIDTPEVKLVLKNCELSGIGNCTTNGTTFKLKESYFDQRYWCPSFSIRSDYELNGLIGNVTVNGIGKSLISYYNYDIMLRCYLKNDLTFLNIQYAISDFSLQLKPEGVMLNFSQLNFNNYDKDTNSEENLKILEEIIREPLMRRLVTPYVSRLQLYPVLTTIFNNQSLVDFILEKSILA
;
A
#
# COMPACT_ATOMS: atom_id res chain seq x y z
N MET A 1 15.52 -21.84 -8.27
CA MET A 1 15.28 -20.91 -9.40
C MET A 1 13.92 -20.24 -9.19
N TYR A 2 13.77 -19.43 -8.13
CA TYR A 2 12.49 -18.81 -7.73
C TYR A 2 12.74 -17.44 -7.10
N PHE A 3 13.19 -16.48 -7.91
CA PHE A 3 13.34 -15.07 -7.48
C PHE A 3 12.83 -14.06 -8.51
N ALA A 4 12.46 -14.51 -9.72
CA ALA A 4 12.07 -13.60 -10.81
C ALA A 4 10.57 -13.28 -10.91
N LEU A 5 9.68 -14.03 -10.24
CA LEU A 5 8.23 -13.82 -10.40
C LEU A 5 7.56 -12.99 -9.30
N LEU A 6 8.27 -12.70 -8.19
CA LEU A 6 7.75 -11.85 -7.10
C LEU A 6 7.93 -10.35 -7.39
N LEU A 7 8.78 -9.99 -8.37
CA LEU A 7 8.99 -8.60 -8.81
C LEU A 7 7.82 -8.04 -9.64
N LEU A 8 6.94 -8.89 -10.19
CA LEU A 8 5.89 -8.43 -11.10
C LEU A 8 4.74 -7.69 -10.42
N VAL A 9 4.58 -7.86 -9.11
CA VAL A 9 3.52 -7.20 -8.34
C VAL A 9 3.98 -5.86 -7.75
N LEU A 10 5.30 -5.69 -7.55
CA LEU A 10 5.92 -4.42 -7.16
C LEU A 10 6.34 -3.57 -8.39
N ASN A 11 6.54 -4.16 -9.57
CA ASN A 11 6.84 -3.44 -10.81
C ASN A 11 5.66 -2.63 -11.40
N CYS A 12 4.48 -2.64 -10.78
CA CYS A 12 3.46 -1.64 -11.10
C CYS A 12 3.79 -0.26 -10.52
N ALA A 13 4.74 -0.16 -9.57
CA ALA A 13 5.22 1.08 -8.99
C ALA A 13 6.64 1.47 -9.46
N SER A 14 7.32 0.64 -10.25
CA SER A 14 8.63 0.94 -10.83
C SER A 14 8.54 0.67 -12.31
N GLY A 15 8.30 1.73 -13.09
CA GLY A 15 8.06 1.72 -14.54
C GLY A 15 9.23 1.21 -15.39
N ALA A 16 9.55 -0.07 -15.29
CA ALA A 16 10.34 -0.80 -16.26
C ALA A 16 9.50 -1.98 -16.78
N ILE A 17 8.78 -1.75 -17.88
CA ILE A 17 8.16 -2.82 -18.65
C ILE A 17 9.29 -3.55 -19.40
N ILE A 18 9.84 -4.61 -18.83
CA ILE A 18 10.61 -5.57 -19.62
C ILE A 18 9.60 -6.52 -20.28
N LEU A 19 9.27 -6.25 -21.54
CA LEU A 19 8.58 -7.22 -22.38
C LEU A 19 9.53 -8.37 -22.67
N TYR A 20 9.44 -9.45 -21.89
CA TYR A 20 10.12 -10.69 -22.25
C TYR A 20 9.34 -11.36 -23.38
N ASN A 21 9.89 -11.33 -24.59
CA ASN A 21 9.43 -12.11 -25.73
C ASN A 21 10.25 -13.42 -25.74
N PRO A 22 9.69 -14.57 -25.33
CA PRO A 22 10.42 -15.82 -25.45
C PRO A 22 10.44 -16.25 -26.92
N THR A 23 11.56 -16.05 -27.59
CA THR A 23 11.88 -16.87 -28.78
C THR A 23 12.41 -18.23 -28.32
N PRO A 24 11.96 -19.34 -28.91
CA PRO A 24 12.46 -20.65 -28.57
C PRO A 24 13.85 -20.86 -29.20
N ASP A 25 14.62 -21.71 -28.54
CA ASP A 25 15.82 -22.40 -29.02
C ASP A 25 17.14 -21.61 -28.99
N ASN A 26 17.90 -21.82 -27.91
CA ASN A 26 19.21 -22.51 -27.96
C ASN A 26 19.86 -22.49 -26.56
N GLU A 27 20.13 -23.68 -26.02
CA GLU A 27 20.98 -23.87 -24.85
C GLU A 27 22.43 -23.59 -25.22
N GLU A 28 23.00 -22.47 -24.78
CA GLU A 28 24.45 -22.36 -24.62
C GLU A 28 24.82 -21.35 -23.51
N ASN A 29 25.83 -21.75 -22.72
CA ASN A 29 26.25 -21.13 -21.46
C ASN A 29 26.45 -19.61 -21.52
N PHE A 30 25.67 -18.85 -20.73
CA PHE A 30 25.88 -17.42 -20.54
C PHE A 30 26.25 -17.11 -19.08
N LYS A 31 27.51 -16.68 -18.85
CA LYS A 31 27.92 -15.98 -17.62
C LYS A 31 27.51 -14.52 -17.76
N THR A 32 26.48 -14.10 -17.03
CA THR A 32 26.17 -12.67 -16.87
C THR A 32 26.89 -12.12 -15.66
N SER A 33 27.98 -11.38 -15.87
CA SER A 33 28.38 -10.30 -14.96
C SER A 33 27.63 -9.05 -15.41
N THR A 34 26.60 -8.67 -14.67
CA THR A 34 25.94 -7.37 -14.82
C THR A 34 26.29 -6.56 -13.59
N ASP A 35 27.28 -5.67 -13.73
CA ASP A 35 27.38 -4.48 -12.90
C ASP A 35 26.17 -3.61 -13.24
N ILE A 36 25.09 -3.77 -12.48
CA ILE A 36 23.93 -2.89 -12.56
C ILE A 36 24.27 -1.69 -11.68
N VAL A 37 24.56 -0.56 -12.32
CA VAL A 37 24.51 0.73 -11.65
C VAL A 37 23.04 0.99 -11.34
N GLU A 38 22.65 0.77 -10.08
CA GLU A 38 21.34 1.18 -9.56
C GLU A 38 21.28 2.71 -9.56
N GLU A 39 20.84 3.30 -10.68
CA GLU A 39 20.30 4.65 -10.63
C GLU A 39 19.06 4.60 -9.71
N ASN A 40 19.17 5.24 -8.55
CA ASN A 40 18.04 5.53 -7.66
C ASN A 40 17.07 6.47 -8.40
N ILE A 41 16.23 5.90 -9.27
CA ILE A 41 15.13 6.62 -9.90
C ILE A 41 14.09 6.84 -8.80
N GLU A 42 14.03 8.06 -8.29
CA GLU A 42 13.00 8.49 -7.35
C GLU A 42 11.63 8.38 -8.05
N TYR A 43 10.89 7.33 -7.72
CA TYR A 43 9.53 7.14 -8.25
C TYR A 43 8.58 8.16 -7.63
N GLU A 44 7.94 8.95 -8.48
CA GLU A 44 6.94 9.95 -8.11
C GLU A 44 5.58 9.55 -8.69
N GLU A 45 4.59 9.33 -7.83
CA GLU A 45 3.22 9.06 -8.25
C GLU A 45 2.34 10.28 -7.93
N HIS A 46 1.67 10.81 -8.95
CA HIS A 46 0.80 11.97 -8.81
C HIS A 46 -0.65 11.55 -8.54
N TYR A 47 -1.16 11.91 -7.36
CA TYR A 47 -2.59 11.81 -7.07
C TYR A 47 -3.22 13.18 -7.26
N THR A 48 -4.24 13.26 -8.12
CA THR A 48 -4.90 14.54 -8.42
C THR A 48 -5.56 15.13 -7.18
N ASN A 49 -6.39 14.34 -6.49
CA ASN A 49 -7.04 14.74 -5.25
C ASN A 49 -7.29 13.52 -4.35
N MET A 50 -7.06 13.67 -3.04
CA MET A 50 -7.45 12.71 -2.02
C MET A 50 -8.36 13.38 -0.99
N ASN A 51 -9.52 12.79 -0.76
CA ASN A 51 -10.46 13.23 0.27
C ASN A 51 -10.43 12.23 1.42
N ILE A 52 -10.16 12.71 2.62
CA ILE A 52 -10.18 11.97 3.88
C ILE A 52 -11.31 12.58 4.71
N ASP A 53 -12.36 11.80 4.91
CA ASP A 53 -13.55 12.20 5.68
C ASP A 53 -13.64 11.26 6.89
N THR A 54 -13.41 11.79 8.08
CA THR A 54 -13.63 11.11 9.35
C THR A 54 -14.73 11.86 10.12
N PRO A 55 -15.35 11.24 11.14
CA PRO A 55 -16.29 11.94 12.01
C PRO A 55 -15.73 13.22 12.63
N GLU A 56 -14.42 13.25 12.88
CA GLU A 56 -13.68 14.34 13.51
C GLU A 56 -13.23 15.40 12.51
N VAL A 57 -12.65 14.99 11.37
CA VAL A 57 -11.98 15.92 10.45
C VAL A 57 -12.30 15.62 8.99
N LYS A 58 -12.35 16.70 8.21
CA LYS A 58 -12.40 16.68 6.74
C LYS A 58 -11.09 17.25 6.23
N LEU A 59 -10.32 16.40 5.57
CA LEU A 59 -9.03 16.74 4.97
C LEU A 59 -9.10 16.47 3.46
N VAL A 60 -8.87 17.51 2.67
CA VAL A 60 -8.72 17.43 1.22
C VAL A 60 -7.25 17.69 0.91
N LEU A 61 -6.60 16.75 0.24
CA LEU A 61 -5.25 16.88 -0.30
C LEU A 61 -5.34 17.01 -1.82
N LYS A 62 -4.67 18.00 -2.40
CA LYS A 62 -4.60 18.27 -3.84
C LYS A 62 -3.15 18.26 -4.30
N ASN A 63 -2.92 17.95 -5.57
CA ASN A 63 -1.58 17.92 -6.16
C ASN A 63 -0.62 17.06 -5.31
N CYS A 64 -1.05 15.85 -4.93
CA CYS A 64 -0.26 15.05 -4.01
C CYS A 64 0.91 14.39 -4.74
N GLU A 65 2.10 14.54 -4.17
CA GLU A 65 3.33 13.91 -4.61
C GLU A 65 3.76 12.92 -3.53
N LEU A 66 3.80 11.63 -3.88
CA LEU A 66 4.33 10.59 -3.03
C LEU A 66 5.78 10.29 -3.44
N SER A 67 6.70 10.39 -2.48
CA SER A 67 8.14 10.14 -2.69
C SER A 67 8.66 9.13 -1.68
N GLY A 68 9.72 8.39 -2.05
CA GLY A 68 10.40 7.43 -1.16
C GLY A 68 9.71 6.07 -0.98
N ILE A 69 8.49 5.88 -1.50
CA ILE A 69 7.78 4.59 -1.43
C ILE A 69 8.52 3.47 -2.16
N GLY A 70 9.29 3.81 -3.21
CA GLY A 70 10.14 2.85 -3.94
C GLY A 70 11.26 2.24 -3.08
N ASN A 71 11.62 2.87 -1.97
CA ASN A 71 12.62 2.37 -1.03
C ASN A 71 12.02 1.38 -0.01
N CYS A 72 10.71 1.13 -0.05
CA CYS A 72 10.08 0.14 0.81
C CYS A 72 10.48 -1.27 0.39
N THR A 73 10.86 -2.09 1.36
CA THR A 73 11.13 -3.51 1.14
C THR A 73 9.92 -4.34 1.57
N THR A 74 9.74 -5.50 0.93
CA THR A 74 8.75 -6.49 1.39
C THR A 74 9.43 -7.53 2.27
N ASN A 75 8.82 -7.82 3.42
CA ASN A 75 9.24 -8.90 4.32
C ASN A 75 8.57 -10.25 3.96
N GLY A 76 7.95 -10.32 2.77
CA GLY A 76 7.30 -11.50 2.24
C GLY A 76 5.77 -11.47 2.35
N THR A 77 5.17 -12.54 1.82
CA THR A 77 3.72 -12.76 1.78
C THR A 77 3.38 -14.06 2.50
N THR A 78 2.41 -14.01 3.41
CA THR A 78 1.92 -15.18 4.13
C THR A 78 0.48 -15.49 3.70
N PHE A 79 0.27 -16.65 3.10
CA PHE A 79 -1.07 -17.08 2.67
C PHE A 79 -1.78 -17.87 3.77
N LYS A 80 -3.03 -17.51 4.05
CA LYS A 80 -3.94 -18.17 5.00
C LYS A 80 -5.21 -18.58 4.28
N LEU A 81 -5.05 -19.50 3.33
CA LEU A 81 -6.11 -19.91 2.40
C LEU A 81 -7.34 -20.50 3.10
N LYS A 82 -7.16 -21.25 4.19
CA LYS A 82 -8.27 -21.77 5.01
C LYS A 82 -9.13 -20.65 5.60
N GLU A 83 -8.50 -19.53 5.92
CA GLU A 83 -9.12 -18.33 6.48
C GLU A 83 -9.46 -17.30 5.39
N SER A 84 -9.20 -17.63 4.12
CA SER A 84 -9.45 -16.78 2.94
C SER A 84 -8.81 -15.40 3.02
N TYR A 85 -7.53 -15.31 3.43
CA TYR A 85 -6.75 -14.07 3.28
C TYR A 85 -5.27 -14.36 3.00
N PHE A 86 -4.55 -13.31 2.62
CA PHE A 86 -3.09 -13.27 2.70
C PHE A 86 -2.63 -11.98 3.37
N ASP A 87 -1.50 -12.06 4.04
CA ASP A 87 -0.82 -10.93 4.66
C ASP A 87 0.42 -10.58 3.85
N GLN A 88 0.62 -9.30 3.57
CA GLN A 88 1.83 -8.77 2.98
C GLN A 88 2.40 -7.71 3.90
N ARG A 89 3.68 -7.85 4.24
CA ARG A 89 4.37 -6.93 5.14
C ARG A 89 5.37 -6.10 4.36
N TYR A 90 5.33 -4.81 4.59
CA TYR A 90 6.23 -3.83 4.00
C TYR A 90 6.96 -3.08 5.11
N TRP A 91 8.24 -2.87 4.91
CA TRP A 91 9.05 -2.00 5.75
C TRP A 91 9.55 -0.85 4.89
N CYS A 92 9.20 0.37 5.28
CA CYS A 92 9.60 1.58 4.58
C CYS A 92 10.58 2.38 5.44
N PRO A 93 11.84 2.58 5.02
CA PRO A 93 12.80 3.38 5.78
C PRO A 93 12.31 4.83 5.92
N SER A 94 11.82 5.40 4.83
CA SER A 94 11.15 6.70 4.83
C SER A 94 10.33 6.89 3.57
N PHE A 95 9.17 7.54 3.69
CA PHE A 95 8.45 8.09 2.56
C PHE A 95 7.74 9.38 2.97
N SER A 96 7.42 10.23 1.99
CA SER A 96 6.73 11.49 2.27
C SER A 96 5.63 11.81 1.26
N ILE A 97 4.62 12.52 1.75
CA ILE A 97 3.48 12.99 0.99
C ILE A 97 3.50 14.52 1.04
N ARG A 98 3.71 15.16 -0.11
CA ARG A 98 3.59 16.61 -0.28
C ARG A 98 2.27 16.92 -0.96
N SER A 99 1.60 17.98 -0.55
CA SER A 99 0.34 18.39 -1.17
C SER A 99 -0.06 19.82 -0.83
N ASP A 100 -0.99 20.36 -1.61
CA ASP A 100 -1.89 21.42 -1.15
C ASP A 100 -2.97 20.79 -0.26
N TYR A 101 -3.34 21.41 0.86
CA TYR A 101 -4.33 20.88 1.78
C TYR A 101 -5.42 21.90 2.13
N GLU A 102 -6.62 21.39 2.39
CA GLU A 102 -7.71 22.07 3.08
C GLU A 102 -8.17 21.16 4.21
N LEU A 103 -8.18 21.67 5.44
CA LEU A 103 -8.56 20.91 6.62
C LEU A 103 -9.59 21.69 7.44
N ASN A 104 -10.63 21.00 7.88
CA ASN A 104 -11.62 21.53 8.81
C ASN A 104 -12.19 20.41 9.68
N GLY A 105 -12.32 20.63 10.98
CA GLY A 105 -12.89 19.64 11.90
C GLY A 105 -12.74 19.98 13.37
N LEU A 106 -12.96 18.96 14.19
CA LEU A 106 -12.89 18.99 15.64
C LEU A 106 -12.02 17.84 16.13
N ILE A 107 -10.96 18.15 16.87
CA ILE A 107 -10.12 17.18 17.57
C ILE A 107 -10.42 17.29 19.06
N GLY A 108 -11.25 16.39 19.58
CA GLY A 108 -11.84 16.54 20.91
C GLY A 108 -12.66 17.83 20.98
N ASN A 109 -12.23 18.79 21.81
CA ASN A 109 -12.87 20.11 21.95
C ASN A 109 -12.14 21.22 21.16
N VAL A 110 -11.08 20.89 20.44
CA VAL A 110 -10.26 21.86 19.71
C VAL A 110 -10.76 21.93 18.27
N THR A 111 -11.14 23.12 17.82
CA THR A 111 -11.44 23.34 16.40
C THR A 111 -10.14 23.42 15.63
N VAL A 112 -10.01 22.61 14.59
CA VAL A 112 -8.85 22.60 13.71
C VAL A 112 -9.27 23.05 12.32
N ASN A 113 -8.59 24.05 11.79
CA ASN A 113 -8.79 24.49 10.41
C ASN A 113 -7.48 24.99 9.79
N GLY A 114 -7.38 24.91 8.47
CA GLY A 114 -6.23 25.43 7.76
C GLY A 114 -6.31 25.16 6.28
N ILE A 115 -5.65 26.00 5.50
CA ILE A 115 -5.51 25.85 4.05
C ILE A 115 -4.08 26.23 3.71
N GLY A 116 -3.36 25.39 2.96
CA GLY A 116 -1.98 25.70 2.62
C GLY A 116 -1.23 24.51 2.01
N LYS A 117 0.09 24.46 2.23
CA LYS A 117 0.95 23.34 1.86
C LYS A 117 1.12 22.40 3.05
N SER A 118 1.17 21.10 2.77
CA SER A 118 1.44 20.06 3.76
C SER A 118 2.60 19.17 3.34
N LEU A 119 3.36 18.70 4.32
CA LEU A 119 4.34 17.63 4.22
C LEU A 119 4.09 16.65 5.38
N ILE A 120 3.79 15.40 5.02
CA ILE A 120 3.65 14.29 5.96
C ILE A 120 4.79 13.31 5.64
N SER A 121 5.72 13.13 6.57
CA SER A 121 6.83 12.17 6.41
C SER A 121 6.75 11.09 7.46
N TYR A 122 6.88 9.85 7.02
CA TYR A 122 6.96 8.67 7.88
C TYR A 122 8.36 8.07 7.84
N TYR A 123 8.83 7.56 8.97
CA TYR A 123 10.15 6.94 9.14
C TYR A 123 10.02 5.58 9.81
N ASN A 124 10.84 4.62 9.35
CA ASN A 124 10.84 3.21 9.79
C ASN A 124 9.42 2.66 9.92
N TYR A 125 8.64 2.74 8.84
CA TYR A 125 7.22 2.41 8.86
C TYR A 125 7.01 0.94 8.52
N ASP A 126 6.49 0.18 9.50
CA ASP A 126 6.02 -1.18 9.29
C ASP A 126 4.52 -1.18 8.95
N ILE A 127 4.22 -1.66 7.74
CA ILE A 127 2.87 -1.71 7.16
C ILE A 127 2.52 -3.17 6.93
N MET A 128 1.47 -3.65 7.59
CA MET A 128 0.89 -4.96 7.31
C MET A 128 -0.43 -4.79 6.57
N LEU A 129 -0.46 -5.24 5.32
CA LEU A 129 -1.64 -5.30 4.49
C LEU A 129 -2.23 -6.72 4.55
N ARG A 130 -3.44 -6.85 5.05
CA ARG A 130 -4.21 -8.09 5.00
C ARG A 130 -5.28 -7.97 3.92
N CYS A 131 -5.20 -8.81 2.90
CA CYS A 131 -6.18 -8.85 1.81
C CYS A 131 -7.08 -10.07 1.98
N TYR A 132 -8.39 -9.83 2.12
CA TYR A 132 -9.39 -10.87 2.21
C TYR A 132 -9.80 -11.31 0.81
N LEU A 133 -9.84 -12.62 0.64
CA LEU A 133 -10.13 -13.27 -0.63
C LEU A 133 -11.58 -13.68 -0.67
N LYS A 134 -12.22 -13.41 -1.79
CA LYS A 134 -13.50 -14.01 -2.16
C LYS A 134 -13.28 -14.91 -3.36
N ASN A 135 -13.78 -16.14 -3.23
CA ASN A 135 -13.78 -17.09 -4.32
C ASN A 135 -14.90 -16.70 -5.28
N ASP A 136 -14.54 -16.38 -6.51
CA ASP A 136 -15.49 -16.41 -7.61
C ASP A 136 -15.31 -17.74 -8.33
N LEU A 137 -16.23 -18.67 -8.06
CA LEU A 137 -16.25 -19.97 -8.72
C LEU A 137 -16.91 -19.78 -10.09
N THR A 138 -16.10 -19.64 -11.12
CA THR A 138 -16.58 -19.84 -12.50
C THR A 138 -16.36 -21.30 -12.89
N PHE A 139 -17.26 -21.85 -13.72
CA PHE A 139 -17.37 -23.28 -14.06
C PHE A 139 -16.06 -23.96 -14.54
N LEU A 140 -15.03 -23.17 -14.88
CA LEU A 140 -13.72 -23.66 -15.37
C LEU A 140 -12.50 -22.97 -14.75
N ASN A 141 -12.68 -21.99 -13.84
CA ASN A 141 -11.58 -21.23 -13.26
C ASN A 141 -11.92 -20.72 -11.86
N ILE A 142 -11.05 -21.03 -10.89
CA ILE A 142 -11.09 -20.37 -9.59
C ILE A 142 -10.34 -19.06 -9.71
N GLN A 143 -11.09 -17.97 -9.62
CA GLN A 143 -10.50 -16.65 -9.50
C GLN A 143 -10.63 -16.18 -8.06
N TYR A 144 -9.50 -15.89 -7.44
CA TYR A 144 -9.47 -15.20 -6.16
C TYR A 144 -9.48 -13.71 -6.44
N ALA A 145 -10.58 -13.06 -6.07
CA ALA A 145 -10.68 -11.61 -6.05
C ALA A 145 -10.44 -11.11 -4.63
N ILE A 146 -9.80 -9.95 -4.48
CA ILE A 146 -9.72 -9.29 -3.19
C ILE A 146 -11.07 -8.63 -2.92
N SER A 147 -11.78 -9.09 -1.91
CA SER A 147 -13.08 -8.52 -1.53
C SER A 147 -12.95 -7.31 -0.62
N ASP A 148 -11.93 -7.32 0.23
CA ASP A 148 -11.67 -6.26 1.21
C ASP A 148 -10.20 -6.33 1.67
N PHE A 149 -9.73 -5.31 2.37
CA PHE A 149 -8.44 -5.32 3.02
C PHE A 149 -8.40 -4.50 4.32
N SER A 150 -7.52 -4.91 5.23
CA SER A 150 -7.19 -4.17 6.44
C SER A 150 -5.71 -3.80 6.47
N LEU A 151 -5.42 -2.70 7.18
CA LEU A 151 -4.08 -2.17 7.38
C LEU A 151 -3.74 -2.22 8.87
N GLN A 152 -2.56 -2.71 9.20
CA GLN A 152 -1.93 -2.44 10.49
C GLN A 152 -0.72 -1.55 10.25
N LEU A 153 -0.72 -0.39 10.90
CA LEU A 153 0.16 0.71 10.62
C LEU A 153 0.98 1.03 11.86
N LYS A 154 2.29 0.83 11.80
CA LYS A 154 3.22 1.09 12.91
C LYS A 154 4.41 1.94 12.43
N PRO A 155 4.24 3.27 12.31
CA PRO A 155 5.37 4.15 12.10
C PRO A 155 6.17 4.29 13.41
N GLU A 156 7.51 4.24 13.34
CA GLU A 156 8.34 4.61 14.51
C GLU A 156 8.52 6.12 14.62
N GLY A 157 8.54 6.83 13.49
CA GLY A 157 8.65 8.27 13.43
C GLY A 157 7.66 8.89 12.44
N VAL A 158 7.09 10.02 12.82
CA VAL A 158 6.24 10.84 11.95
C VAL A 158 6.62 12.30 12.09
N MET A 159 6.73 13.01 10.97
CA MET A 159 6.92 14.45 10.91
C MET A 159 5.77 15.06 10.12
N LEU A 160 5.05 15.99 10.75
CA LEU A 160 3.97 16.73 10.13
C LEU A 160 4.36 18.20 10.00
N ASN A 161 4.17 18.75 8.82
CA ASN A 161 4.29 20.19 8.59
C ASN A 161 3.10 20.65 7.76
N PHE A 162 2.24 21.47 8.36
CA PHE A 162 1.07 22.08 7.72
C PHE A 162 1.18 23.59 7.84
N SER A 163 1.34 24.29 6.72
CA SER A 163 1.41 25.75 6.72
C SER A 163 0.03 26.35 7.00
N GLN A 164 -0.07 27.32 7.90
CA GLN A 164 -1.34 28.01 8.23
C GLN A 164 -2.39 27.09 8.88
N LEU A 165 -1.96 26.02 9.55
CA LEU A 165 -2.83 25.22 10.41
C LEU A 165 -3.08 25.93 11.73
N ASN A 166 -4.35 26.13 12.08
CA ASN A 166 -4.75 26.76 13.33
C ASN A 166 -5.51 25.77 14.20
N PHE A 167 -5.09 25.68 15.46
CA PHE A 167 -5.78 24.98 16.52
C PHE A 167 -6.41 26.01 17.46
N ASN A 168 -7.71 26.20 17.35
CA ASN A 168 -8.45 27.11 18.21
C ASN A 168 -9.06 26.34 19.38
N ASN A 169 -8.57 26.61 20.58
CA ASN A 169 -9.20 26.17 21.82
C ASN A 169 -9.82 27.38 22.53
N TYR A 170 -11.02 27.22 23.07
CA TYR A 170 -11.68 28.26 23.86
C TYR A 170 -11.02 28.43 25.24
N ASP A 171 -10.38 27.38 25.75
CA ASP A 171 -9.61 27.40 26.99
C ASP A 171 -8.10 27.38 26.69
N LYS A 172 -7.37 28.29 27.34
CA LYS A 172 -5.96 28.62 27.06
C LYS A 172 -5.01 27.41 27.21
N ASP A 173 -3.91 27.49 26.46
CA ASP A 173 -2.81 26.52 26.26
C ASP A 173 -3.14 25.35 25.32
N THR A 174 -3.18 25.64 24.01
CA THR A 174 -3.14 24.60 22.97
C THR A 174 -1.74 24.03 22.84
N ASN A 175 -1.55 22.80 23.32
CA ASN A 175 -0.37 22.01 23.00
C ASN A 175 -0.40 21.61 21.52
N SER A 176 0.14 22.46 20.65
CA SER A 176 0.09 22.29 19.19
C SER A 176 0.70 20.97 18.71
N GLU A 177 1.75 20.47 19.38
CA GLU A 177 2.41 19.21 19.03
C GLU A 177 1.54 18.00 19.35
N GLU A 178 0.87 18.01 20.51
CA GLU A 178 -0.08 16.96 20.89
C GLU A 178 -1.30 16.93 19.97
N ASN A 179 -1.85 18.10 19.61
CA ASN A 179 -2.94 18.19 18.65
C ASN A 179 -2.54 17.68 17.25
N LEU A 180 -1.30 17.95 16.81
CA LEU A 180 -0.76 17.40 15.56
C LEU A 180 -0.64 15.88 15.62
N LYS A 181 -0.19 15.32 16.76
CA LYS A 181 -0.11 13.88 16.94
C LYS A 181 -1.49 13.21 16.89
N ILE A 182 -2.49 13.79 17.56
CA ILE A 182 -3.87 13.28 17.52
C ILE A 182 -4.44 13.39 16.10
N LEU A 183 -4.19 14.52 15.41
CA LEU A 183 -4.58 14.68 14.01
C LEU A 183 -3.99 13.56 13.15
N GLU A 184 -2.69 13.30 13.31
CA GLU A 184 -2.00 12.23 12.59
C GLU A 184 -2.65 10.87 12.82
N GLU A 185 -2.91 10.51 14.08
CA GLU A 185 -3.56 9.25 14.44
C GLU A 185 -4.95 9.09 13.80
N ILE A 186 -5.74 10.17 13.75
CA ILE A 186 -7.07 10.19 13.11
C ILE A 186 -6.97 9.97 11.60
N ILE A 187 -6.04 10.65 10.93
CA ILE A 187 -5.96 10.61 9.45
C ILE A 187 -5.13 9.45 8.91
N ARG A 188 -4.27 8.81 9.72
CA ARG A 188 -3.26 7.84 9.28
C ARG A 188 -3.87 6.69 8.49
N GLU A 189 -4.86 6.00 9.05
CA GLU A 189 -5.47 4.84 8.40
C GLU A 189 -6.26 5.24 7.14
N PRO A 190 -7.16 6.25 7.18
CA PRO A 190 -7.87 6.69 5.98
C PRO A 190 -6.95 7.16 4.85
N LEU A 191 -5.88 7.89 5.20
CA LEU A 191 -4.85 8.34 4.25
C LEU A 191 -4.15 7.15 3.60
N MET A 192 -3.61 6.24 4.41
CA MET A 192 -2.89 5.06 3.91
C MET A 192 -3.82 4.13 3.12
N ARG A 193 -5.07 3.94 3.56
CA ARG A 193 -6.08 3.20 2.81
C ARG A 193 -6.29 3.80 1.44
N ARG A 194 -6.40 5.13 1.35
CA ARG A 194 -6.60 5.81 0.06
C ARG A 194 -5.42 5.62 -0.88
N LEU A 195 -4.19 5.69 -0.35
CA LEU A 195 -2.96 5.45 -1.11
C LEU A 195 -2.82 4.00 -1.58
N VAL A 196 -3.18 3.03 -0.73
CA VAL A 196 -3.00 1.60 -1.01
C VAL A 196 -4.13 1.02 -1.88
N THR A 197 -5.32 1.63 -1.88
CA THR A 197 -6.49 1.12 -2.62
C THR A 197 -6.23 0.86 -4.12
N PRO A 198 -5.62 1.79 -4.89
CA PRO A 198 -5.32 1.56 -6.30
C PRO A 198 -4.41 0.34 -6.51
N TYR A 199 -3.41 0.16 -5.65
CA TYR A 199 -2.52 -1.00 -5.70
C TYR A 199 -3.28 -2.29 -5.44
N VAL A 200 -4.06 -2.35 -4.36
CA VAL A 200 -4.86 -3.53 -4.00
C VAL A 200 -5.83 -3.90 -5.13
N SER A 201 -6.48 -2.90 -5.74
CA SER A 201 -7.42 -3.15 -6.84
C SER A 201 -6.78 -3.75 -8.10
N ARG A 202 -5.46 -3.57 -8.28
CA ARG A 202 -4.69 -4.10 -9.41
C ARG A 202 -4.02 -5.44 -9.11
N LEU A 203 -4.04 -5.91 -7.86
CA LEU A 203 -3.46 -7.19 -7.47
C LEU A 203 -4.23 -8.34 -8.13
N GLN A 204 -3.72 -8.85 -9.25
CA GLN A 204 -4.19 -10.08 -9.85
C GLN A 204 -3.46 -11.27 -9.21
N LEU A 205 -4.17 -12.08 -8.44
CA LEU A 205 -3.57 -13.23 -7.71
C LEU A 205 -3.36 -14.48 -8.58
N TYR A 206 -3.87 -14.47 -9.81
CA TYR A 206 -3.89 -15.63 -10.70
C TYR A 206 -2.48 -16.21 -11.00
N PRO A 207 -1.44 -15.40 -11.30
CA PRO A 207 -0.11 -15.94 -11.59
C PRO A 207 0.60 -16.52 -10.35
N VAL A 208 0.31 -15.97 -9.16
CA VAL A 208 1.02 -16.34 -7.92
C VAL A 208 0.51 -17.68 -7.40
N LEU A 209 -0.80 -17.89 -7.43
CA LEU A 209 -1.39 -19.12 -6.92
C LEU A 209 -1.10 -20.31 -7.83
N THR A 210 -1.12 -20.14 -9.15
CA THR A 210 -0.79 -21.23 -10.09
C THR A 210 0.63 -21.78 -9.89
N THR A 211 1.60 -20.95 -9.52
CA THR A 211 2.95 -21.42 -9.15
C THR A 211 3.04 -22.12 -7.79
N ILE A 212 2.23 -21.74 -6.80
CA ILE A 212 2.18 -22.39 -5.47
C ILE A 212 1.49 -23.75 -5.57
N PHE A 213 0.56 -23.90 -6.50
CA PHE A 213 -0.35 -25.03 -6.61
C PHE A 213 0.03 -26.07 -7.66
N ASN A 214 1.31 -26.18 -8.02
CA ASN A 214 1.76 -27.28 -8.86
C ASN A 214 1.55 -28.65 -8.16
N ASN A 215 0.49 -29.34 -8.60
CA ASN A 215 0.32 -30.79 -8.80
C ASN A 215 -0.56 -31.68 -7.91
N GLN A 216 -1.16 -31.26 -6.78
CA GLN A 216 -2.20 -32.11 -6.15
C GLN A 216 -3.08 -31.40 -5.11
N SER A 217 -2.48 -30.55 -4.28
CA SER A 217 -3.19 -29.89 -3.16
C SER A 217 -4.30 -28.94 -3.58
N LEU A 218 -4.17 -28.30 -4.75
CA LEU A 218 -5.25 -27.47 -5.29
C LEU A 218 -6.42 -28.33 -5.71
N VAL A 219 -6.18 -29.43 -6.43
CA VAL A 219 -7.26 -30.34 -6.88
C VAL A 219 -7.99 -30.91 -5.68
N ASP A 220 -7.27 -31.34 -4.63
CA ASP A 220 -7.88 -31.83 -3.39
C ASP A 220 -8.72 -30.75 -2.68
N PHE A 221 -8.22 -29.52 -2.60
CA PHE A 221 -8.97 -28.40 -2.02
C PHE A 221 -10.22 -28.03 -2.82
N ILE A 222 -10.13 -28.05 -4.16
CA ILE A 222 -11.26 -27.80 -5.06
C ILE A 222 -12.32 -28.88 -4.88
N LEU A 223 -11.90 -30.15 -4.86
CA LEU A 223 -12.79 -31.29 -4.65
C LEU A 223 -13.49 -31.19 -3.29
N GLU A 224 -12.76 -30.90 -2.21
CA GLU A 224 -13.32 -30.74 -0.86
C GLU A 224 -14.39 -29.62 -0.79
N LYS A 225 -14.17 -28.49 -1.46
CA LYS A 225 -15.10 -27.35 -1.44
C LYS A 225 -16.28 -27.50 -2.40
N SER A 226 -16.11 -28.19 -3.52
CA SER A 226 -17.19 -28.46 -4.49
C SER A 226 -18.23 -29.48 -4.01
N ILE A 227 -17.88 -30.33 -3.03
CA ILE A 227 -18.79 -31.31 -2.43
C ILE A 227 -19.72 -30.67 -1.37
N LEU A 228 -19.36 -29.48 -0.87
CA LEU A 228 -20.08 -28.77 0.21
C LEU A 228 -20.98 -27.62 -0.29
N ALA A 229 -21.10 -27.41 -1.60
CA ALA A 229 -22.00 -26.44 -2.24
C ALA A 229 -23.11 -27.18 -2.99
#